data_AF-A0AB39PD90-F1
#
_entry.id   AF-A0AB39PD90-F1
#
_cell.length_a   1.000
_cell.length_b   1.000
_cell.length_c   1.000
_cell.angle_alpha   90.00
_cell.angle_beta   90.00
_cell.angle_gamma   90.00
#
_symmetry.space_group_name_H-M   'P 1'
#
loop_
_entity.id
_entity.type
_entity.pdbx_description
1 polymer ?
#
loop_
_entity_poly.entity_id
_entity_poly.type
_entity_poly.pdbx_seq_one_letter_code
_entity_poly.pdbx_strand_id
1 'polypeptide(L)'
;MLTAEAPDLVGCAFGFPVRRDGSWWIGFRGTLPQDVGQLTASGQVFAVSGIVVRPSERYHGLADRLQDRLLADHRALLGATLVDRTHRAACAGFRSRGWHDIGLVYRPPGPKVLRALVLPLGEGTAAEPGDLAHHARIQ
;
A
#
# COMPACT_ATOMS: atom_id res chain seq x y z
N MET A 1 11.06 17.05 -6.86
CA MET A 1 11.88 16.42 -7.91
C MET A 1 12.68 15.31 -7.23
N LEU A 2 12.62 14.08 -7.75
CA LEU A 2 13.40 12.94 -7.24
C LEU A 2 14.36 12.51 -8.34
N THR A 3 15.65 12.47 -8.03
CA THR A 3 16.70 12.01 -8.94
C THR A 3 17.52 10.96 -8.20
N ALA A 4 17.82 9.84 -8.86
CA ALA A 4 18.68 8.78 -8.34
C ALA A 4 19.59 8.30 -9.45
N GLU A 5 20.88 8.14 -9.17
CA GLU A 5 21.89 7.69 -10.13
C GLU A 5 22.82 6.69 -9.44
N ALA A 6 23.01 5.54 -10.08
CA ALA A 6 24.05 4.56 -9.77
C ALA A 6 24.35 3.79 -11.06
N PRO A 7 25.61 3.32 -11.28
CA PRO A 7 26.01 2.65 -12.52
C PRO A 7 25.06 1.53 -12.97
N ASP A 8 24.51 0.78 -12.00
CA ASP A 8 23.61 -0.35 -12.23
C ASP A 8 22.22 -0.13 -11.63
N LEU A 9 21.73 1.11 -11.58
CA LEU A 9 20.39 1.38 -11.07
C LEU A 9 19.33 0.73 -11.99
N VAL A 10 18.71 -0.33 -11.48
CA VAL A 10 17.67 -1.10 -12.16
C VAL A 10 16.26 -0.82 -11.63
N GLY A 11 16.15 -0.19 -10.46
CA GLY A 11 14.88 0.28 -9.92
C GLY A 11 15.03 1.03 -8.61
N CYS A 12 13.98 1.75 -8.23
CA CYS A 12 13.88 2.46 -6.97
C CYS A 12 12.43 2.44 -6.45
N ALA A 13 12.27 2.47 -5.14
CA ALA A 13 10.99 2.70 -4.48
C ALA A 13 11.13 3.86 -3.52
N PHE A 14 10.08 4.65 -3.37
CA PHE A 14 10.09 5.83 -2.52
C PHE A 14 8.74 6.05 -1.85
N GLY A 15 8.81 6.49 -0.60
CA GLY A 15 7.66 6.66 0.26
C GLY A 15 7.98 7.55 1.45
N PHE A 16 6.98 7.75 2.30
CA PHE A 16 7.11 8.60 3.49
C PHE A 16 6.05 8.24 4.53
N PRO A 17 6.31 8.49 5.83
CA PRO A 17 5.28 8.43 6.86
C PRO A 17 4.14 9.40 6.55
N VAL A 18 2.90 8.92 6.61
CA VAL A 18 1.73 9.77 6.40
C VAL A 18 1.56 10.72 7.59
N ARG A 19 1.26 11.98 7.31
CA ARG A 19 0.97 12.98 8.34
C ARG A 19 -0.29 12.62 9.11
N ARG A 20 -0.24 12.80 10.43
CA ARG A 20 -1.34 12.49 11.37
C ARG A 20 -2.61 13.32 11.17
N ASP A 21 -2.50 14.41 10.41
CA ASP A 21 -3.62 15.30 10.08
C ASP A 21 -4.55 14.75 8.98
N GLY A 22 -4.28 13.56 8.45
CA GLY A 22 -5.11 12.93 7.42
C GLY A 22 -4.98 13.55 6.04
N SER A 23 -4.03 14.47 5.83
CA SER A 23 -3.83 15.18 4.55
C SER A 23 -3.62 14.26 3.34
N TRP A 24 -3.10 13.05 3.56
CA TRP A 24 -2.97 12.02 2.53
C TRP A 24 -4.31 11.56 1.95
N TRP A 25 -5.36 11.53 2.78
CA TRP A 25 -6.69 11.03 2.43
C TRP A 25 -7.65 12.12 1.95
N ILE A 26 -7.19 13.38 1.83
CA ILE A 26 -8.02 14.47 1.30
C ILE A 26 -8.53 14.10 -0.10
N GLY A 27 -9.85 14.20 -0.29
CA GLY A 27 -10.52 13.84 -1.54
C GLY A 27 -10.97 12.37 -1.61
N PHE A 28 -10.82 11.60 -0.53
CA PHE A 28 -11.40 10.25 -0.42
C PHE A 28 -12.92 10.30 -0.59
N ARG A 29 -13.46 9.40 -1.42
CA ARG A 29 -14.90 9.29 -1.68
C ARG A 29 -15.59 8.51 -0.56
N GLY A 30 -16.53 9.18 0.11
CA GLY A 30 -17.31 8.58 1.19
C GLY A 30 -16.55 8.61 2.51
N THR A 31 -16.94 7.74 3.42
CA THR A 31 -16.31 7.65 4.75
C THR A 31 -15.06 6.79 4.68
N LEU A 32 -13.92 7.35 5.09
CA LEU A 32 -12.68 6.58 5.25
C LEU A 32 -12.92 5.47 6.29
N PRO A 33 -12.49 4.22 6.05
CA PRO A 33 -12.60 3.16 7.04
C PRO A 33 -11.99 3.58 8.38
N GLN A 34 -12.71 3.30 9.47
CA GLN A 34 -12.38 3.80 10.80
C GLN A 34 -10.95 3.42 11.21
N ASP A 35 -10.55 2.16 11.03
CA ASP A 35 -9.23 1.65 11.41
C ASP A 35 -8.11 2.37 10.65
N VAL A 36 -8.32 2.68 9.36
CA VAL A 36 -7.36 3.44 8.55
C VAL A 36 -7.23 4.87 9.09
N GLY A 37 -8.35 5.49 9.47
CA GLY A 37 -8.35 6.82 10.10
C GLY A 37 -7.61 6.83 11.44
N GLN A 38 -7.86 5.84 12.30
CA GLN A 38 -7.21 5.69 13.61
C GLN A 38 -5.70 5.48 13.48
N LEU A 39 -5.25 4.57 12.60
CA LEU A 39 -3.83 4.33 12.33
C LEU A 39 -3.15 5.56 11.72
N THR A 40 -3.88 6.34 10.93
CA THR A 40 -3.35 7.61 10.40
C THR A 40 -3.13 8.61 11.53
N ALA A 41 -4.13 8.79 12.41
CA ALA A 41 -4.05 9.70 13.53
C ALA A 41 -2.94 9.31 14.54
N SER A 42 -2.69 8.01 14.73
CA SER A 42 -1.58 7.50 15.57
C SER A 42 -0.20 7.60 14.91
N GLY A 43 -0.14 7.88 13.61
CA GLY A 43 1.11 7.97 12.84
C GLY A 43 1.71 6.62 12.47
N GLN A 44 0.86 5.60 12.31
CA GLN A 44 1.25 4.21 12.00
C GLN A 44 1.06 3.86 10.51
N VAL A 45 0.91 4.86 9.63
CA VAL A 45 0.73 4.67 8.19
C VAL A 45 1.95 5.14 7.42
N PHE A 46 2.44 4.31 6.50
CA PHE A 46 3.52 4.64 5.57
C PHE A 46 3.01 4.61 4.12
N ALA A 47 3.21 5.70 3.39
CA ALA A 47 2.77 5.82 2.01
C ALA A 47 3.88 5.36 1.04
N VAL A 48 3.57 4.40 0.17
CA VAL A 48 4.36 4.08 -1.03
C VAL A 48 3.88 4.98 -2.16
N SER A 49 4.70 5.97 -2.51
CA SER A 49 4.33 7.02 -3.47
C SER A 49 4.80 6.73 -4.91
N GLY A 50 5.76 5.82 -5.07
CA GLY A 50 6.09 5.29 -6.38
C GLY A 50 7.16 4.21 -6.33
N ILE A 51 7.13 3.38 -7.37
CA ILE A 51 8.11 2.33 -7.64
C ILE A 51 8.42 2.42 -9.13
N VAL A 52 9.69 2.53 -9.47
CA VAL A 52 10.17 2.60 -10.85
C VAL A 52 11.14 1.46 -11.06
N VAL A 53 10.91 0.66 -12.09
CA VAL A 53 11.76 -0.47 -12.46
C VAL A 53 12.03 -0.39 -13.96
N ARG A 54 13.29 -0.61 -14.34
CA ARG A 54 13.73 -0.69 -15.73
C ARG A 54 12.86 -1.71 -16.49
N PRO A 55 12.41 -1.43 -17.73
CA PRO A 55 11.52 -2.33 -18.47
C PRO A 55 12.02 -3.79 -18.56
N SER A 56 13.33 -4.01 -18.70
CA SER A 56 13.95 -5.35 -18.72
C SER A 56 13.73 -6.13 -17.42
N GLU A 57 13.56 -5.43 -16.29
CA GLU A 57 13.50 -6.03 -14.96
C GLU A 57 12.08 -6.21 -14.40
N ARG A 58 11.04 -5.79 -15.15
CA ARG A 58 9.65 -5.74 -14.65
C ARG A 58 9.05 -7.09 -14.26
N TYR A 59 9.58 -8.19 -14.81
CA TYR A 59 9.05 -9.54 -14.59
C TYR A 59 9.88 -10.37 -13.61
N HIS A 60 10.89 -9.78 -12.96
CA HIS A 60 11.78 -10.48 -12.03
C HIS A 60 11.43 -10.24 -10.54
N GLY A 61 10.23 -9.74 -10.26
CA GLY A 61 9.75 -9.44 -8.91
C GLY A 61 10.50 -8.29 -8.22
N LEU A 62 11.24 -7.47 -8.96
CA LEU A 62 12.07 -6.40 -8.38
C LEU A 62 11.23 -5.31 -7.72
N ALA A 63 10.10 -4.92 -8.33
CA ALA A 63 9.19 -3.93 -7.75
C ALA A 63 8.70 -4.34 -6.35
N ASP A 64 8.48 -5.64 -6.18
CA ASP A 64 7.93 -6.27 -4.99
C ASP A 64 8.96 -6.24 -3.88
N ARG A 65 10.17 -6.72 -4.18
CA ARG A 65 11.30 -6.68 -3.25
C ARG A 65 11.61 -5.25 -2.79
N LEU A 66 11.52 -4.29 -3.70
CA LEU A 66 11.72 -2.87 -3.38
C LEU A 66 10.59 -2.35 -2.47
N GLN A 67 9.34 -2.72 -2.72
CA GLN A 67 8.21 -2.35 -1.88
C GLN A 67 8.32 -2.96 -0.48
N ASP A 68 8.61 -4.26 -0.39
CA ASP A 68 8.69 -4.98 0.87
C ASP A 68 9.82 -4.43 1.73
N ARG A 69 10.99 -4.17 1.13
CA ARG A 69 12.11 -3.52 1.81
C ARG A 69 11.73 -2.11 2.28
N LEU A 70 11.12 -1.32 1.41
CA LEU A 70 10.67 0.02 1.76
C LEU A 70 9.68 -0.01 2.94
N LEU A 71 8.79 -0.99 3.04
CA LEU A 71 7.84 -1.09 4.13
C LEU A 71 8.45 -1.67 5.42
N ALA A 72 9.34 -2.66 5.30
CA ALA A 72 10.00 -3.31 6.43
C ALA A 72 10.94 -2.37 7.21
N ASP A 73 11.54 -1.38 6.53
CA ASP A 73 12.43 -0.41 7.15
C ASP A 73 11.69 0.60 8.07
N HIS A 74 10.36 0.52 8.18
CA HIS A 74 9.53 1.47 8.94
C HIS A 74 8.63 0.76 9.95
N ARG A 75 8.46 1.36 11.15
CA ARG A 75 7.54 0.88 12.21
C ARG A 75 6.05 1.17 11.92
N ALA A 76 5.65 1.17 10.65
CA ALA A 76 4.26 1.37 10.27
C ALA A 76 3.48 0.06 10.42
N LEU A 77 2.21 0.16 10.83
CA LEU A 77 1.28 -0.98 10.86
C LEU A 77 0.40 -1.04 9.60
N LEU A 78 0.49 -0.02 8.73
CA LEU A 78 -0.29 0.06 7.51
C LEU A 78 0.54 0.68 6.37
N GLY A 79 0.70 -0.05 5.29
CA GLY A 79 1.11 0.49 3.99
C GLY A 79 -0.07 1.15 3.30
N ALA A 80 0.14 2.30 2.69
CA ALA A 80 -0.86 3.01 1.88
C ALA A 80 -0.30 3.37 0.51
N THR A 81 -1.12 3.30 -0.54
CA THR A 81 -0.74 3.82 -1.86
C THR A 81 -1.95 4.39 -2.59
N LEU A 82 -1.70 5.35 -3.48
CA LEU A 82 -2.70 5.93 -4.36
C LEU A 82 -2.26 5.68 -5.80
N VAL A 83 -2.99 4.81 -6.51
CA VAL A 83 -2.65 4.40 -7.86
C VAL A 83 -3.66 4.98 -8.84
N ASP A 84 -3.21 5.49 -9.99
CA ASP A 84 -4.13 5.89 -11.06
C ASP A 84 -5.02 4.71 -11.44
N ARG A 85 -6.35 4.86 -11.31
CA ARG A 85 -7.30 3.77 -11.57
C ARG A 85 -7.24 3.26 -13.02
N THR A 86 -6.74 4.07 -13.94
CA THR A 86 -6.58 3.70 -15.35
C THR A 86 -5.33 2.83 -15.58
N HIS A 87 -4.37 2.87 -14.65
CA HIS A 87 -3.17 2.05 -14.69
C HIS A 87 -3.46 0.63 -14.16
N ARG A 88 -4.16 -0.17 -14.98
CA ARG A 88 -4.66 -1.50 -14.60
C ARG A 88 -3.56 -2.46 -14.15
N ALA A 89 -2.41 -2.46 -14.82
CA ALA A 89 -1.28 -3.32 -14.47
C ALA A 89 -0.74 -3.03 -13.07
N ALA A 90 -0.57 -1.76 -12.71
CA ALA A 90 -0.15 -1.36 -11.36
C ALA A 90 -1.21 -1.76 -10.32
N CYS A 91 -2.49 -1.47 -10.56
CA CYS A 91 -3.57 -1.90 -9.66
C CYS A 91 -3.59 -3.42 -9.44
N ALA A 92 -3.44 -4.21 -10.51
CA ALA A 92 -3.39 -5.66 -10.43
C ALA A 92 -2.16 -6.16 -9.66
N GLY A 93 -0.99 -5.55 -9.90
CA GLY A 93 0.25 -5.87 -9.20
C GLY A 93 0.11 -5.68 -7.68
N PHE A 94 -0.40 -4.54 -7.24
CA PHE A 94 -0.69 -4.31 -5.82
C PHE A 94 -1.69 -5.34 -5.26
N ARG A 95 -2.86 -5.51 -5.91
CA ARG A 95 -3.90 -6.43 -5.42
C ARG A 95 -3.44 -7.89 -5.34
N SER A 96 -2.61 -8.35 -6.27
CA SER A 96 -2.07 -9.70 -6.28
C SER A 96 -1.19 -10.03 -5.06
N ARG A 97 -0.81 -9.01 -4.27
CA ARG A 97 0.09 -9.10 -3.11
C ARG A 97 -0.59 -8.67 -1.82
N GLY A 98 -1.91 -8.84 -1.74
CA GLY A 98 -2.67 -8.58 -0.51
C GLY A 98 -2.97 -7.11 -0.24
N TRP A 99 -2.77 -6.21 -1.21
CA TRP A 99 -3.25 -4.84 -1.07
C TRP A 99 -4.77 -4.77 -1.30
N HIS A 100 -5.47 -4.18 -0.34
CA HIS A 100 -6.92 -4.06 -0.32
C HIS A 100 -7.36 -2.71 -0.87
N ASP A 101 -8.31 -2.71 -1.81
CA ASP A 101 -8.95 -1.49 -2.31
C ASP A 101 -9.97 -0.97 -1.31
N ILE A 102 -9.69 0.19 -0.73
CA ILE A 102 -10.58 0.82 0.25
C ILE A 102 -11.45 1.90 -0.38
N GLY A 103 -11.23 2.29 -1.63
CA GLY A 103 -12.03 3.29 -2.30
C GLY A 103 -11.27 4.16 -3.29
N LEU A 104 -11.81 5.36 -3.50
CA LEU A 104 -11.31 6.31 -4.49
C LEU A 104 -10.89 7.61 -3.83
N VAL A 105 -9.83 8.24 -4.34
CA VAL A 105 -9.40 9.58 -3.98
C VAL A 105 -9.41 10.47 -5.23
N TYR A 106 -9.97 11.67 -5.11
CA TYR A 106 -9.90 12.71 -6.13
C TYR A 106 -8.88 13.78 -5.75
N ARG A 107 -7.96 14.08 -6.67
CA ARG A 107 -6.95 15.12 -6.49
C ARG A 107 -7.05 16.17 -7.61
N PRO A 108 -7.66 17.35 -7.34
CA PRO A 108 -7.57 18.49 -8.23
C PRO A 108 -6.11 18.95 -8.40
N PRO A 109 -5.73 19.60 -9.52
CA PRO A 109 -6.58 20.02 -10.64
C PRO A 109 -6.73 18.97 -11.76
N GLY A 110 -6.26 17.73 -11.57
CA GLY A 110 -6.24 16.71 -12.64
C GLY A 110 -7.43 15.74 -12.61
N PRO A 111 -7.74 15.06 -13.73
CA PRO A 111 -8.79 14.03 -13.81
C PRO A 111 -8.42 12.72 -13.11
N LYS A 112 -7.33 12.71 -12.31
CA LYS A 112 -6.78 11.49 -11.73
C LYS A 112 -7.63 11.05 -10.56
N VAL A 113 -8.52 10.11 -10.88
CA VAL A 113 -9.23 9.32 -9.90
C VAL A 113 -8.29 8.21 -9.46
N LEU A 114 -7.82 8.28 -8.22
CA LEU A 114 -6.85 7.35 -7.67
C LEU A 114 -7.59 6.25 -6.91
N ARG A 115 -7.14 5.01 -7.08
CA ARG A 115 -7.50 3.88 -6.22
C ARG A 115 -6.65 3.96 -4.95
N ALA A 116 -7.33 4.03 -3.82
CA ALA A 116 -6.70 3.95 -2.52
C ALA A 116 -6.56 2.48 -2.14
N LEU A 117 -5.31 2.02 -2.03
CA LEU A 117 -5.01 0.65 -1.64
C LEU A 117 -4.25 0.67 -0.31
N VAL A 118 -4.54 -0.29 0.57
CA VAL A 118 -3.84 -0.46 1.86
C VAL A 118 -3.35 -1.89 2.05
N LEU A 119 -2.24 -2.03 2.78
CA LEU A 119 -1.65 -3.31 3.16
C LEU A 119 -1.42 -3.31 4.67
N PRO A 120 -2.14 -4.13 5.46
CA PRO A 120 -1.80 -4.34 6.85
C PRO A 120 -0.37 -4.89 6.98
N LEU A 121 0.46 -4.24 7.79
CA LEU A 121 1.81 -4.65 8.10
C LEU A 121 1.76 -5.20 9.52
N GLY A 122 1.72 -6.53 9.65
CA GLY A 122 1.75 -7.14 10.97
C GLY A 122 3.03 -6.74 11.71
N GLU A 123 2.94 -6.59 13.03
CA GLU A 123 4.09 -6.94 13.86
C GLU A 123 4.30 -8.43 13.62
N GLY A 124 5.45 -8.83 13.07
CA GLY A 124 5.64 -10.22 12.65
C GLY A 124 5.25 -11.19 13.75
N THR A 125 4.10 -11.85 13.60
CA THR A 125 3.71 -13.02 14.37
C THR A 125 2.63 -13.75 13.58
N ALA A 126 2.90 -15.02 13.31
CA ALA A 126 1.90 -15.99 12.93
C ALA A 126 0.74 -15.95 13.94
N ALA A 127 -0.39 -15.38 13.54
CA ALA A 127 -1.68 -15.79 14.05
C ALA A 127 -2.29 -16.67 12.97
N GLU A 128 -1.93 -17.95 13.02
CA GLU A 128 -2.78 -19.03 12.52
C GLU A 128 -4.22 -18.75 13.00
N PRO A 129 -5.22 -18.63 12.11
CA PRO A 129 -6.60 -18.80 12.50
C PRO A 129 -6.86 -20.29 12.72
N GLY A 130 -6.24 -20.84 13.76
CA GLY A 130 -6.55 -22.13 14.31
C GLY A 130 -7.87 -22.05 15.08
N ASP A 131 -8.77 -22.94 14.70
CA ASP A 131 -9.70 -23.58 15.63
C ASP A 131 -10.90 -22.77 16.14
N LEU A 132 -11.81 -22.43 15.22
CA LEU A 132 -13.23 -22.22 15.55
C LEU A 132 -14.13 -22.76 14.43
N ALA A 133 -14.20 -24.08 14.29
CA ALA A 133 -15.37 -24.77 13.71
C ALA A 133 -15.36 -26.30 13.93
N HIS A 134 -15.08 -26.78 15.16
CA HIS A 134 -15.55 -28.11 15.56
C HIS A 134 -16.83 -28.00 16.40
N HIS A 135 -17.92 -27.59 15.75
CA HIS A 135 -19.27 -27.77 16.26
C HIS A 135 -20.21 -28.15 15.11
N ALA A 136 -20.24 -29.43 14.77
CA ALA A 136 -21.40 -30.04 14.10
C ALA A 136 -21.42 -31.56 14.30
N ARG A 137 -22.60 -32.07 14.68
CA ARG A 137 -23.03 -33.45 15.00
C ARG A 137 -22.78 -33.80 16.46
N ILE A 138 -23.77 -33.90 17.36
CA ILE A 138 -25.11 -34.51 17.27
C ILE A 138 -25.08 -35.84 16.52
N GLN A 139 -24.70 -36.91 17.22
CA GLN A 139 -25.59 -38.01 17.62
C GLN A 139 -24.86 -38.92 18.60
#